data_AF-A0A257PR05-F1
#
_entry.id   AF-A0A257PR05-F1
#
_cell.length_a   1.000
_cell.length_b   1.000
_cell.length_c   1.000
_cell.angle_alpha   90.00
_cell.angle_beta   90.00
_cell.angle_gamma   90.00
#
_symmetry.space_group_name_H-M   'P 1'
#
loop_
_entity.id
_entity.type
_entity.pdbx_description
1 polymer ?
#
loop_
_entity_poly.entity_id
_entity_poly.type
_entity_poly.pdbx_seq_one_letter_code
_entity_poly.pdbx_strand_id
1 'polypeptide(L)'
;MNPTPEDILINITPQETRVALVAHAAVQELHIERSLERGLVGNVYLGKVARVLPGMQSAFIDIGLERTAFLHVADLWQRQAIPVPTDAATDTPVAPIAQPIEKLIYEGQTLMVQVLKDPINTKGARLTTQISLAGR
;
A
#
# COMPACT_ATOMS: atom_id res chain seq x y z
N MET A 1 -26.70 33.45 -11.67
CA MET A 1 -27.38 32.26 -11.10
C MET A 1 -26.45 31.77 -10.00
N ASN A 2 -26.83 31.90 -8.73
CA ASN A 2 -25.97 31.41 -7.64
C ASN A 2 -25.86 29.89 -7.75
N PRO A 3 -24.66 29.30 -7.60
CA PRO A 3 -24.56 27.86 -7.48
C PRO A 3 -25.43 27.41 -6.30
N THR A 4 -26.22 26.38 -6.51
CA THR A 4 -26.98 25.76 -5.41
C THR A 4 -25.99 25.13 -4.44
N PRO A 5 -26.23 25.23 -3.12
CA PRO A 5 -25.33 24.62 -2.15
C PRO A 5 -25.31 23.11 -2.36
N GLU A 6 -24.10 22.56 -2.45
CA GLU A 6 -23.83 21.13 -2.37
C GLU A 6 -23.55 20.80 -0.90
N ASP A 7 -24.43 20.01 -0.30
CA ASP A 7 -24.32 19.59 1.08
C ASP A 7 -23.84 18.14 1.17
N ILE A 8 -22.94 17.87 2.11
CA ILE A 8 -22.55 16.51 2.49
C ILE A 8 -23.24 16.16 3.79
N LEU A 9 -24.18 15.21 3.75
CA LEU A 9 -24.89 14.72 4.92
C LEU A 9 -24.29 13.40 5.40
N ILE A 10 -23.86 13.36 6.66
CA ILE A 10 -23.25 12.18 7.27
C ILE A 10 -24.19 11.64 8.35
N ASN A 11 -24.59 10.37 8.21
CA ASN A 11 -25.35 9.63 9.21
C ASN A 11 -24.51 8.45 9.70
N ILE A 12 -24.29 8.36 11.01
CA ILE A 12 -23.49 7.31 11.64
C ILE A 12 -24.40 6.47 12.53
N THR A 13 -24.47 5.17 12.25
CA THR A 13 -25.12 4.16 13.09
C THR A 13 -24.14 3.05 13.45
N PRO A 14 -24.42 2.22 14.47
CA PRO A 14 -23.56 1.06 14.78
C PRO A 14 -23.39 0.08 13.62
N GLN A 15 -24.40 -0.05 12.76
CA GLN A 15 -24.42 -1.00 11.64
C GLN A 15 -23.70 -0.46 10.40
N GLU A 16 -23.87 0.83 10.10
CA GLU A 16 -23.31 1.46 8.90
C GLU A 16 -23.14 2.98 9.03
N THR A 17 -22.20 3.50 8.25
CA THR A 17 -22.02 4.94 7.99
C THR A 17 -22.59 5.25 6.61
N ARG A 18 -23.42 6.28 6.50
CA ARG A 18 -24.01 6.74 5.24
C ARG A 18 -23.56 8.17 4.97
N VAL A 19 -23.09 8.41 3.76
CA VAL A 19 -22.68 9.74 3.28
C VAL A 19 -23.48 10.06 2.03
N ALA A 20 -24.25 11.14 2.06
CA ALA A 20 -25.04 11.59 0.92
C ALA A 20 -24.54 12.93 0.42
N LEU A 21 -24.31 13.05 -0.89
CA LEU A 21 -24.15 14.32 -1.58
C LEU A 21 -25.52 14.82 -2.00
N VAL A 22 -25.93 15.98 -1.49
CA VAL A 22 -27.23 16.59 -1.76
C VAL A 22 -27.03 17.89 -2.52
N ALA A 23 -27.70 18.01 -3.66
CA ALA A 23 -27.71 19.23 -4.45
C ALA A 23 -29.15 19.49 -4.92
N HIS A 24 -29.58 20.74 -4.96
CA HIS A 24 -30.94 21.12 -5.38
C HIS A 24 -32.05 20.43 -4.56
N ALA A 25 -31.82 20.22 -3.26
CA ALA A 25 -32.70 19.48 -2.35
C ALA A 25 -32.99 18.02 -2.78
N ALA A 26 -32.13 17.44 -3.63
CA ALA A 26 -32.19 16.06 -4.09
C ALA A 26 -30.86 15.34 -3.84
N VAL A 27 -30.91 14.06 -3.46
CA VAL A 27 -29.72 13.22 -3.30
C VAL A 27 -29.14 12.91 -4.68
N GLN A 28 -27.87 13.24 -4.87
CA GLN A 28 -27.13 12.95 -6.11
C GLN A 28 -26.33 11.65 -5.98
N GLU A 29 -25.60 11.48 -4.88
CA GLU A 29 -24.81 10.29 -4.58
C GLU A 29 -25.06 9.82 -3.15
N LEU A 30 -25.05 8.50 -2.95
CA LEU A 30 -25.18 7.87 -1.63
C LEU A 30 -24.11 6.79 -1.48
N HIS A 31 -23.19 7.00 -0.54
CA HIS A 31 -22.20 6.02 -0.12
C HIS A 31 -22.63 5.39 1.20
N ILE A 32 -22.60 4.07 1.28
CA ILE A 32 -22.89 3.32 2.50
C ILE A 32 -21.68 2.44 2.79
N GLU A 33 -21.11 2.60 3.98
CA GLU A 33 -19.97 1.83 4.47
C GLU A 33 -20.39 0.98 5.67
N ARG A 34 -20.17 -0.33 5.59
CA ARG A 34 -20.44 -1.27 6.68
C ARG A 34 -19.14 -1.77 7.29
N SER A 35 -19.10 -1.88 8.62
CA SER A 35 -17.89 -2.26 9.35
C SER A 35 -17.31 -3.63 8.96
N LEU A 36 -18.16 -4.57 8.51
CA LEU A 36 -17.75 -5.91 8.08
C LEU A 36 -17.12 -5.98 6.68
N GLU A 37 -17.23 -4.90 5.88
CA GLU A 37 -16.72 -4.85 4.51
C GLU A 37 -15.36 -4.15 4.40
N ARG A 38 -14.75 -3.74 5.53
CA ARG A 38 -13.47 -3.04 5.53
C ARG A 38 -12.30 -4.01 5.31
N GLY A 39 -11.92 -4.17 4.04
CA GLY A 39 -10.61 -4.72 3.68
C GLY A 39 -9.48 -3.79 4.10
N LEU A 40 -8.27 -4.32 4.22
CA LEU A 40 -7.06 -3.58 4.54
C LEU A 40 -6.35 -3.07 3.28
N VAL A 41 -6.73 -3.56 2.10
CA VAL A 41 -6.15 -3.14 0.81
C VAL A 41 -6.18 -1.62 0.67
N GLY A 42 -5.03 -1.06 0.31
CA GLY A 42 -4.84 0.38 0.18
C GLY A 42 -4.39 1.08 1.46
N ASN A 43 -4.59 0.50 2.65
CA ASN A 43 -4.08 1.08 3.89
C ASN A 43 -2.56 1.18 3.86
N VAL A 44 -2.04 2.29 4.39
CA VAL A 44 -0.60 2.58 4.49
C VAL A 44 -0.18 2.52 5.94
N TYR A 45 0.91 1.80 6.21
CA TYR A 45 1.47 1.60 7.53
C TYR A 45 2.95 1.97 7.55
N LEU A 46 3.42 2.33 8.74
CA LEU A 46 4.85 2.36 9.05
C LEU A 46 5.21 1.02 9.70
N GLY A 47 5.74 0.09 8.90
CA GLY A 47 6.05 -1.27 9.32
C GLY A 47 7.50 -1.46 9.74
N LYS A 48 7.76 -2.40 10.65
CA LYS A 48 9.11 -2.79 11.08
C LYS A 48 9.46 -4.16 10.51
N VAL A 49 10.63 -4.29 9.87
CA VAL A 49 11.13 -5.58 9.37
C VAL A 49 11.38 -6.50 10.56
N ALA A 50 10.58 -7.55 10.69
CA ALA A 50 10.71 -8.53 11.76
C ALA A 50 11.75 -9.60 11.42
N ARG A 51 11.79 -10.04 10.15
CA ARG A 51 12.74 -11.06 9.69
C ARG A 51 12.96 -10.99 8.18
N VAL A 52 14.20 -11.14 7.73
CA VAL A 52 14.55 -11.25 6.30
C VAL A 52 14.72 -12.73 5.92
N LEU A 53 14.19 -13.12 4.76
CA LEU A 53 14.20 -14.50 4.25
C LEU A 53 14.86 -14.54 2.85
N PRO A 54 16.20 -14.66 2.77
CA PRO A 54 16.94 -14.68 1.51
C PRO A 54 16.47 -15.78 0.54
N GLY A 55 16.24 -17.00 1.04
CA GLY A 55 15.79 -18.13 0.21
C GLY A 55 14.42 -17.92 -0.45
N MET A 56 13.61 -17.00 0.09
CA MET A 56 12.30 -16.64 -0.47
C MET A 56 12.31 -15.25 -1.12
N GLN A 57 13.46 -14.56 -1.13
CA GLN A 57 13.58 -13.18 -1.59
C GLN A 57 12.50 -12.27 -1.00
N SER A 58 12.24 -12.42 0.30
CA SER A 58 11.11 -11.80 1.00
C SER A 58 11.44 -11.46 2.44
N ALA A 59 10.59 -10.65 3.08
CA ALA A 59 10.69 -10.32 4.49
C ALA A 59 9.31 -10.31 5.16
N PHE A 60 9.32 -10.61 6.46
CA PHE A 60 8.18 -10.42 7.33
C PHE A 60 8.23 -9.02 7.94
N ILE A 61 7.12 -8.30 7.83
CA ILE A 61 6.97 -6.92 8.29
C ILE A 61 5.87 -6.89 9.35
N ASP A 62 6.22 -6.41 10.54
CA ASP A 62 5.24 -6.09 11.57
C ASP A 62 4.59 -4.74 11.24
N ILE A 63 3.26 -4.75 11.12
CA ILE A 63 2.44 -3.56 10.86
C ILE A 63 1.36 -3.36 11.94
N GLY A 64 1.49 -4.03 13.09
CA GLY A 64 0.56 -3.92 14.22
C GLY A 64 -0.72 -4.76 14.08
N LEU A 65 -0.77 -5.71 13.15
CA LEU A 65 -1.87 -6.66 12.99
C LEU A 65 -1.55 -8.01 13.65
N GLU A 66 -2.57 -8.82 13.91
CA GLU A 66 -2.41 -10.15 14.54
C GLU A 66 -1.45 -11.08 13.80
N ARG A 67 -1.36 -10.95 12.47
CA ARG A 67 -0.39 -11.71 11.64
C ARG A 67 0.63 -10.77 11.03
N THR A 68 1.88 -11.20 11.06
CA THR A 68 2.97 -10.51 10.38
C THR A 68 2.71 -10.52 8.88
N ALA A 69 2.82 -9.33 8.28
CA ALA A 69 2.63 -9.14 6.85
C ALA A 69 3.89 -9.55 6.08
N PHE A 70 3.75 -9.74 4.78
CA PHE A 70 4.78 -10.27 3.89
C PHE A 70 5.10 -9.27 2.78
N LEU A 71 6.39 -9.05 2.54
CA LEU A 71 6.92 -8.16 1.50
C LEU A 71 7.93 -8.93 0.63
N HIS A 72 7.66 -9.02 -0.68
CA HIS A 72 8.55 -9.66 -1.64
C HIS A 72 9.52 -8.62 -2.24
N VAL A 73 10.72 -9.03 -2.66
CA VAL A 73 11.73 -8.14 -3.25
C VAL A 73 11.23 -7.35 -4.46
N ALA A 74 10.35 -7.95 -5.26
CA ALA A 74 9.74 -7.29 -6.42
C ALA A 74 8.77 -6.15 -6.04
N ASP A 75 8.26 -6.15 -4.80
CA ASP A 75 7.37 -5.10 -4.29
C ASP A 75 8.18 -4.04 -3.47
N LEU A 76 9.51 -4.17 -3.42
CA LEU A 76 10.41 -3.13 -2.92
C LEU A 76 10.70 -2.10 -4.02
N TRP A 77 10.46 -0.82 -3.71
CA TRP A 77 10.87 0.28 -4.57
C TRP A 77 12.40 0.39 -4.50
N GLN A 78 13.06 -0.10 -5.54
CA GLN A 78 14.48 0.13 -5.72
C GLN A 78 14.63 1.51 -6.35
N ARG A 79 15.26 2.47 -5.66
CA ARG A 79 15.79 3.67 -6.35
C ARG A 79 16.71 3.11 -7.43
N GLN A 80 16.31 3.26 -8.68
CA GLN A 80 17.18 2.93 -9.82
C GLN A 80 18.52 3.58 -9.51
N ALA A 81 19.56 2.75 -9.35
CA ALA A 81 20.90 3.28 -9.28
C ALA A 81 21.08 4.08 -10.56
N ILE A 82 21.34 5.39 -10.43
CA ILE A 82 21.78 6.21 -11.55
C ILE A 82 22.91 5.41 -12.20
N PRO A 83 22.85 5.08 -13.50
CA PRO A 83 23.95 4.39 -14.14
C PRO A 83 25.20 5.21 -13.90
N VAL A 84 26.10 4.72 -13.05
CA VAL A 84 27.43 5.32 -12.93
C VAL A 84 28.08 5.00 -14.28
N PRO A 85 28.47 6.01 -15.08
CA PRO A 85 29.19 5.75 -16.31
C PRO A 85 30.43 4.95 -15.92
N THR A 86 30.47 3.70 -16.32
CA THR A 86 31.69 2.91 -16.20
C THR A 86 32.43 3.18 -17.51
N ASP A 87 33.67 3.66 -17.44
CA ASP A 87 34.50 4.06 -18.59
C ASP A 87 34.93 2.88 -19.50
N ALA A 88 34.03 1.92 -19.75
CA ALA A 88 34.27 0.78 -20.60
C ALA A 88 33.21 0.76 -21.71
N ALA A 89 33.68 1.02 -22.93
CA ALA A 89 32.94 0.94 -24.17
C ALA A 89 32.35 -0.47 -24.39
N THR A 90 31.16 -0.74 -23.85
CA THR A 90 30.38 -1.92 -24.18
C THR A 90 28.92 -1.52 -24.24
N ASP A 91 28.42 -1.39 -25.46
CA ASP A 91 27.10 -0.88 -25.84
C ASP A 91 25.97 -1.90 -25.58
N THR A 92 26.03 -2.57 -24.43
CA THR A 92 24.99 -3.51 -23.98
C THR A 92 24.15 -2.81 -22.92
N PRO A 93 22.83 -2.64 -23.10
CA PRO A 93 21.95 -2.20 -22.02
C PRO A 93 21.95 -3.30 -20.95
N VAL A 94 22.77 -3.14 -19.92
CA VAL A 94 22.80 -4.04 -18.77
C VAL A 94 21.48 -3.82 -18.04
N ALA A 95 20.56 -4.78 -18.15
CA ALA A 95 19.35 -4.78 -17.33
C ALA A 95 19.76 -4.63 -15.86
N PRO A 96 19.09 -3.75 -15.08
CA PRO A 96 19.46 -3.55 -13.69
C PRO A 96 19.40 -4.91 -12.97
N ILE A 97 20.53 -5.33 -12.42
CA ILE A 97 20.64 -6.58 -11.67
C ILE A 97 19.75 -6.39 -10.42
N ALA A 98 18.62 -7.10 -10.39
CA ALA A 98 17.75 -7.12 -9.22
C ALA A 98 18.57 -7.60 -8.02
N GLN A 99 18.82 -6.70 -7.07
CA GLN A 99 19.63 -7.02 -5.90
C GLN A 99 18.84 -7.96 -4.98
N PRO A 100 19.51 -8.93 -4.34
CA PRO A 100 18.84 -9.83 -3.41
C PRO A 100 18.36 -9.06 -2.18
N ILE A 101 17.26 -9.51 -1.58
CA ILE A 101 16.55 -8.74 -0.55
C ILE A 101 17.41 -8.40 0.67
N GLU A 102 18.32 -9.28 1.07
CA GLU A 102 19.22 -9.09 2.21
C GLU A 102 20.26 -7.97 2.01
N LYS A 103 20.44 -7.49 0.77
CA LYS A 103 21.25 -6.31 0.48
C LYS A 103 20.43 -5.01 0.47
N LEU A 104 19.11 -5.12 0.43
CA LEU A 104 18.19 -4.00 0.30
C LEU A 104 17.60 -3.59 1.66
N ILE A 105 17.32 -4.56 2.52
CA ILE A 105 16.71 -4.33 3.83
C ILE A 105 17.31 -5.22 4.92
N TYR A 106 17.16 -4.80 6.18
CA TYR A 106 17.67 -5.51 7.36
C TYR A 106 16.64 -5.59 8.49
N GLU A 107 16.82 -6.52 9.41
CA GLU A 107 15.92 -6.70 10.56
C GLU A 107 15.91 -5.46 11.48
N GLY A 108 14.73 -5.07 11.92
CA GLY A 108 14.51 -3.87 12.71
C GLY A 108 14.38 -2.58 11.89
N GLN A 109 14.70 -2.59 10.60
CA GLN A 109 14.48 -1.45 9.71
C GLN A 109 12.99 -1.07 9.65
N THR A 110 12.70 0.23 9.63
CA THR A 110 11.34 0.74 9.47
C THR A 110 11.09 1.13 8.02
N LEU A 111 9.94 0.73 7.45
CA LEU A 111 9.56 0.92 6.06
C LEU A 111 8.11 1.41 5.99
N MET A 112 7.85 2.40 5.14
CA MET A 112 6.47 2.73 4.76
C MET A 112 5.97 1.71 3.74
N VAL A 113 4.83 1.11 4.01
CA VAL A 113 4.26 0.00 3.23
C VAL A 113 2.77 0.21 3.01
N GLN A 114 2.27 -0.22 1.86
CA GLN A 114 0.85 -0.26 1.53
C GLN A 114 0.40 -1.71 1.39
N VAL A 115 -0.81 -2.02 1.85
CA VAL A 115 -1.40 -3.35 1.67
C VAL A 115 -1.89 -3.50 0.24
N LEU A 116 -1.30 -4.48 -0.46
CA LEU A 116 -1.67 -4.86 -1.82
C LEU A 116 -2.73 -5.98 -1.83
N LYS A 117 -2.68 -6.90 -0.86
CA LYS A 117 -3.66 -7.97 -0.70
C LYS A 117 -3.97 -8.20 0.78
N ASP A 118 -5.25 -8.43 1.06
CA ASP A 118 -5.70 -8.80 2.40
C ASP A 118 -5.07 -10.11 2.91
N PRO A 119 -4.98 -10.29 4.24
CA PRO A 119 -4.63 -11.58 4.85
C PRO A 119 -5.60 -12.67 4.41
N ILE A 120 -5.10 -13.89 4.18
CA ILE A 120 -5.91 -15.05 3.82
C ILE A 120 -5.53 -16.25 4.70
N ASN A 121 -6.53 -16.86 5.33
CA ASN A 121 -6.38 -18.07 6.15
C ASN A 121 -5.39 -17.94 7.29
N THR A 122 -4.12 -18.34 7.11
CA THR A 122 -3.00 -18.21 8.08
C THR A 122 -1.91 -17.26 7.59
N LYS A 123 -1.97 -16.80 6.33
CA LYS A 123 -1.00 -15.88 5.73
C LYS A 123 -1.39 -14.44 6.05
N GLY A 124 -0.41 -13.63 6.45
CA GLY A 124 -0.60 -12.19 6.62
C GLY A 124 -0.82 -11.46 5.29
N ALA A 125 -1.08 -10.17 5.38
CA ALA A 125 -1.28 -9.29 4.22
C ALA A 125 -0.03 -9.26 3.31
N ARG A 126 -0.23 -9.06 2.00
CA ARG A 126 0.88 -8.76 1.08
C ARG A 126 1.08 -7.25 1.01
N LEU A 127 2.34 -6.82 1.09
CA LEU A 127 2.72 -5.42 1.11
C LEU A 127 3.47 -4.99 -0.15
N THR A 128 3.49 -3.69 -0.38
CA THR A 128 4.37 -3.00 -1.33
C THR A 128 4.94 -1.73 -0.70
N THR A 129 6.12 -1.32 -1.11
CA THR A 129 6.67 0.02 -0.76
C THR A 129 6.42 1.05 -1.86
N GLN A 130 5.86 0.62 -3.00
CA GLN A 130 5.40 1.49 -4.07
C GLN A 130 4.03 2.06 -3.69
N ILE A 131 4.02 3.15 -2.93
CA ILE A 131 2.78 3.75 -2.42
C ILE A 131 2.00 4.41 -3.56
N SER A 132 0.73 4.05 -3.69
CA SER A 132 -0.21 4.66 -4.62
C SER A 132 -1.34 5.34 -3.86
N LEU A 133 -1.59 6.61 -4.20
CA LEU A 133 -2.69 7.41 -3.68
C LEU A 133 -3.60 7.76 -4.87
N ALA A 134 -4.64 6.96 -5.09
CA ALA A 134 -5.62 7.23 -6.12
C ALA A 134 -6.49 8.44 -5.72
N GLY A 135 -6.54 9.45 -6.60
CA GLY A 135 -7.48 10.56 -6.49
C GLY A 135 -8.84 10.26 -7.14
N ARG A 136 -9.74 11.23 -7.07
CA ARG A 136 -10.98 11.30 -7.87
C ARG A 136 -10.92 12.52 -8.79
#